data_AF-A4XFP2-F1
#
_entry.id   AF-A4XFP2-F1
#
_cell.length_a   1.000
_cell.length_b   1.000
_cell.length_c   1.000
_cell.angle_alpha   90.00
_cell.angle_beta   90.00
_cell.angle_gamma   90.00
#
_symmetry.space_group_name_H-M   'P 1'
#
loop_
_entity.id
_entity.type
_entity.pdbx_description
1 polymer ?
#
loop_
_entity_poly.entity_id
_entity_poly.type
_entity_poly.pdbx_seq_one_letter_code
_entity_poly.pdbx_strand_id
1 'polypeptide(L)'
;MGTVTCSVLVGTSHQNHGGIIPEYILNLWENDKPAWVLRKISQENRFEDDKKNSTDSTIVWIPTVENMFEDALLMIGIYILRDKNLVELAKKYFKKDLSERLMLYQDIDQQNLEKLYETCRKITANYKIVVSVLDDSSINKERLKCLYDYSMDCEVLKTIYIREFSAWTGRQEIRGSLEEN
;
A
#
# COMPACT_ATOMS: atom_id res chain seq x y z
N MET A 1 -7.94 -18.48 -4.99
CA MET A 1 -8.72 -17.34 -4.45
C MET A 1 -7.71 -16.41 -3.82
N GLY A 2 -7.61 -15.15 -4.25
CA GLY A 2 -6.67 -14.21 -3.63
C GLY A 2 -7.21 -13.69 -2.30
N THR A 3 -6.35 -13.46 -1.32
CA THR A 3 -6.70 -12.87 -0.03
C THR A 3 -5.92 -11.57 0.18
N VAL A 4 -6.50 -10.63 0.91
CA VAL A 4 -5.76 -9.45 1.36
C VAL A 4 -4.97 -9.84 2.59
N THR A 5 -3.67 -9.57 2.58
CA THR A 5 -2.73 -9.92 3.66
C THR A 5 -1.99 -8.70 4.20
N CYS A 6 -1.96 -7.60 3.44
CA CYS A 6 -1.46 -6.32 3.89
C CYS A 6 -2.35 -5.19 3.39
N SER A 7 -2.59 -4.19 4.24
CA SER A 7 -3.31 -2.97 3.89
C SER A 7 -2.50 -1.75 4.31
N VAL A 8 -2.51 -0.69 3.48
CA VAL A 8 -1.86 0.59 3.78
C VAL A 8 -2.91 1.69 3.66
N LEU A 9 -3.21 2.35 4.78
CA LEU A 9 -3.97 3.60 4.76
C LEU A 9 -3.00 4.74 4.44
N VAL A 10 -3.44 5.67 3.59
CA VAL A 10 -2.65 6.84 3.18
C VAL A 10 -3.49 8.08 3.34
N GLY A 11 -2.92 9.11 3.96
CA GLY A 11 -3.63 10.36 4.24
C GLY A 11 -2.76 11.31 5.07
N THR A 12 -3.38 12.07 5.98
CA THR A 12 -2.68 13.06 6.81
C THR A 12 -2.76 12.71 8.30
N SER A 13 -1.73 13.09 9.06
CA SER A 13 -1.72 12.97 10.52
C SER A 13 -2.81 13.85 11.14
N HIS A 14 -3.57 13.31 12.11
CA HIS A 14 -4.50 14.14 12.87
C HIS A 14 -3.70 15.07 13.80
N GLN A 15 -3.79 16.39 13.60
CA GLN A 15 -2.92 17.37 14.27
C GLN A 15 -2.91 17.28 15.81
N ASN A 16 -4.02 16.85 16.41
CA ASN A 16 -4.20 16.83 17.87
C ASN A 16 -4.23 15.42 18.49
N HIS A 17 -4.21 14.35 17.69
CA HIS A 17 -4.42 12.97 18.19
C HIS A 17 -3.57 11.97 17.40
N GLY A 18 -3.30 10.79 17.97
CA GLY A 18 -2.49 9.73 17.34
C GLY A 18 -3.14 9.01 16.15
N GLY A 19 -4.04 9.67 15.40
CA GLY A 19 -4.81 9.07 14.30
C GLY A 19 -4.29 9.43 12.91
N ILE A 20 -5.00 8.91 11.90
CA ILE A 20 -4.86 9.28 10.48
C ILE A 20 -6.21 9.76 9.95
N ILE A 21 -6.21 10.75 9.08
CA ILE A 21 -7.35 11.13 8.24
C ILE A 21 -7.13 10.46 6.88
N PRO A 22 -7.71 9.26 6.63
CA PRO A 22 -7.37 8.48 5.46
C PRO A 22 -8.13 8.97 4.23
N GLU A 23 -7.43 9.03 3.10
CA GLU A 23 -7.96 9.43 1.80
C GLU A 23 -7.86 8.30 0.77
N TYR A 24 -6.89 7.39 0.97
CA TYR A 24 -6.63 6.27 0.08
C TYR A 24 -6.33 4.99 0.87
N ILE A 25 -6.53 3.86 0.20
CA ILE A 25 -6.13 2.55 0.70
C ILE A 25 -5.41 1.77 -0.40
N LEU A 26 -4.26 1.20 -0.06
CA LEU A 26 -3.62 0.14 -0.85
C LEU A 26 -3.88 -1.20 -0.17
N ASN A 27 -4.22 -2.21 -0.95
CA ASN A 27 -4.32 -3.59 -0.47
C ASN A 27 -3.40 -4.48 -1.27
N LEU A 28 -2.59 -5.26 -0.58
CA LEU A 28 -1.84 -6.35 -1.17
C LEU A 28 -2.73 -7.57 -1.19
N TRP A 29 -3.08 -8.01 -2.40
CA TRP A 29 -3.71 -9.29 -2.63
C TRP A 29 -2.64 -10.32 -2.90
N GLU A 30 -2.57 -11.37 -2.10
CA GLU A 30 -1.61 -12.46 -2.22
C GLU A 30 -2.31 -13.78 -2.57
N ASN A 31 -1.62 -14.57 -3.41
CA ASN A 31 -1.84 -15.97 -3.79
C ASN A 31 -0.85 -16.27 -4.95
N ASP A 32 -1.28 -16.84 -6.08
CA ASP A 32 -0.43 -17.16 -7.25
C ASP A 32 0.35 -15.96 -7.82
N LYS A 33 -0.28 -14.76 -7.87
CA LYS A 33 0.39 -13.52 -8.29
C LYS A 33 0.03 -12.39 -7.33
N PRO A 34 1.01 -11.78 -6.62
CA PRO A 34 0.72 -10.66 -5.75
C PRO A 34 0.24 -9.45 -6.55
N ALA A 35 -0.63 -8.63 -5.96
CA ALA A 35 -1.09 -7.39 -6.59
C ALA A 35 -1.34 -6.31 -5.56
N TRP A 36 -0.75 -5.13 -5.78
CA TRP A 36 -1.15 -3.91 -5.09
C TRP A 36 -2.35 -3.30 -5.79
N VAL A 37 -3.40 -3.04 -5.02
CA VAL A 37 -4.64 -2.42 -5.48
C VAL A 37 -4.86 -1.12 -4.72
N LEU A 38 -4.67 0.00 -5.40
CA LEU A 38 -4.89 1.36 -4.87
C LEU A 38 -6.30 1.82 -5.21
N ARG A 39 -7.00 2.32 -4.19
CA ARG A 39 -8.33 2.92 -4.30
C ARG A 39 -8.41 4.18 -3.47
N LYS A 40 -9.17 5.16 -3.95
CA LYS A 40 -9.60 6.28 -3.09
C LYS A 40 -10.63 5.75 -2.10
N ILE A 41 -10.59 6.27 -0.88
CA ILE A 41 -11.66 6.05 0.08
C ILE A 41 -12.71 7.11 -0.25
N SER A 42 -13.84 6.68 -0.80
CA SER A 42 -14.96 7.60 -0.98
C SER A 42 -15.33 8.18 0.39
N GLN A 43 -15.22 9.51 0.51
CA GLN A 43 -15.74 10.25 1.64
C GLN A 43 -17.21 10.66 1.43
N GLU A 44 -17.81 10.27 0.30
CA GLU A 44 -19.23 10.50 0.05
C GLU A 44 -20.01 9.70 1.10
N ASN A 45 -20.77 10.45 1.91
CA ASN A 45 -21.59 10.03 3.05
C ASN A 45 -20.87 9.89 4.41
N ARG A 46 -20.24 10.95 4.92
CA ARG A 46 -20.25 11.17 6.39
C ARG A 46 -21.59 11.74 6.88
N PHE A 47 -22.28 12.54 6.06
CA PHE A 47 -23.69 12.92 6.19
C PHE A 47 -24.18 13.35 4.79
N GLU A 48 -25.40 12.94 4.42
CA GLU A 48 -26.10 13.21 3.14
C GLU A 48 -25.75 12.32 1.94
N ASP A 49 -26.79 11.61 1.49
CA ASP A 49 -26.91 10.99 0.17
C ASP A 49 -26.95 12.09 -0.89
N ASP A 50 -25.93 12.17 -1.76
CA ASP A 50 -26.19 12.48 -3.16
C ASP A 50 -25.00 12.28 -4.11
N LYS A 51 -25.32 11.63 -5.23
CA LYS A 51 -24.66 11.67 -6.54
C LYS A 51 -23.32 10.94 -6.71
N LYS A 52 -23.47 9.62 -6.95
CA LYS A 52 -22.68 8.82 -7.90
C LYS A 52 -22.37 9.64 -9.17
N ASN A 53 -21.16 10.17 -9.26
CA ASN A 53 -20.47 10.49 -10.51
C ASN A 53 -19.02 10.86 -10.20
N SER A 54 -18.21 9.88 -9.82
CA SER A 54 -16.78 9.95 -10.11
C SER A 54 -16.26 8.57 -10.43
N THR A 55 -15.56 8.46 -11.55
CA THR A 55 -14.83 7.28 -11.99
C THR A 55 -13.70 7.04 -11.00
N ASP A 56 -13.98 6.29 -9.93
CA ASP A 56 -12.99 5.93 -8.92
C ASP A 56 -12.05 4.87 -9.53
N SER A 57 -11.09 5.34 -10.34
CA SER A 57 -10.23 4.45 -11.13
C SER A 57 -9.29 3.70 -10.20
N THR A 58 -9.58 2.41 -10.03
CA THR A 58 -8.72 1.49 -9.30
C THR A 58 -7.41 1.30 -10.07
N ILE A 59 -6.28 1.53 -9.40
CA ILE A 59 -4.95 1.31 -9.97
C ILE A 59 -4.42 -0.03 -9.46
N VAL A 60 -3.89 -0.86 -10.36
CA VAL A 60 -3.41 -2.20 -10.03
C VAL A 60 -1.99 -2.41 -10.54
N TRP A 61 -1.08 -2.75 -9.63
CA TRP A 61 0.30 -3.12 -9.94
C TRP A 61 0.58 -4.57 -9.54
N ILE A 62 1.31 -5.30 -10.37
CA ILE A 62 1.95 -6.57 -10.00
C ILE A 62 3.38 -6.25 -9.60
N PRO A 63 3.70 -6.27 -8.30
CA PRO A 63 4.96 -5.79 -7.77
C PRO A 63 6.11 -6.74 -8.08
N THR A 64 7.32 -6.24 -7.87
CA THR A 64 8.50 -7.09 -7.70
C THR A 64 8.44 -7.83 -6.36
N VAL A 65 9.08 -8.98 -6.28
CA VAL A 65 9.13 -9.77 -5.04
C VAL A 65 10.16 -9.19 -4.07
N GLU A 66 11.25 -8.62 -4.59
CA GLU A 66 12.37 -8.09 -3.81
C GLU A 66 12.02 -6.75 -3.16
N ASN A 67 11.34 -5.87 -3.89
CA ASN A 67 11.04 -4.50 -3.45
C ASN A 67 9.53 -4.29 -3.26
N MET A 68 8.79 -5.36 -2.96
CA MET A 68 7.33 -5.39 -2.98
C MET A 68 6.67 -4.24 -2.20
N PHE A 69 7.18 -3.89 -1.03
CA PHE A 69 6.63 -2.79 -0.24
C PHE A 69 7.05 -1.43 -0.78
N GLU A 70 8.27 -1.30 -1.28
CA GLU A 70 8.75 -0.06 -1.90
C GLU A 70 8.02 0.26 -3.21
N ASP A 71 7.58 -0.77 -3.94
CA ASP A 71 6.65 -0.63 -5.07
C ASP A 71 5.35 0.05 -4.65
N ALA A 72 4.83 -0.25 -3.46
CA ALA A 72 3.64 0.39 -2.90
C ALA A 72 3.91 1.87 -2.58
N LEU A 73 5.09 2.18 -2.02
CA LEU A 73 5.51 3.56 -1.76
C LEU A 73 5.66 4.36 -3.06
N LEU A 74 6.18 3.72 -4.11
CA LEU A 74 6.28 4.33 -5.44
C LEU A 74 4.89 4.61 -6.03
N MET A 75 3.92 3.70 -5.86
CA MET A 75 2.51 3.97 -6.22
C MET A 75 1.97 5.20 -5.50
N ILE A 76 2.24 5.34 -4.20
CA ILE A 76 1.83 6.52 -3.42
C ILE A 76 2.46 7.79 -4.01
N GLY A 77 3.77 7.77 -4.28
CA GLY A 77 4.47 8.90 -4.89
C GLY A 77 3.88 9.33 -6.23
N ILE A 78 3.58 8.37 -7.12
CA ILE A 78 3.08 8.64 -8.47
C ILE A 78 1.62 9.10 -8.47
N TYR A 79 0.74 8.36 -7.79
CA TYR A 79 -0.71 8.54 -7.96
C TYR A 79 -1.36 9.47 -6.94
N ILE A 80 -0.80 9.53 -5.73
CA ILE A 80 -1.34 10.31 -4.60
C ILE A 80 -0.58 11.63 -4.46
N LEU A 81 0.73 11.56 -4.21
CA LEU A 81 1.54 12.77 -4.03
C LEU A 81 1.72 13.54 -5.34
N ARG A 82 1.78 12.81 -6.47
CA ARG A 82 1.88 13.35 -7.82
C ARG A 82 3.03 14.34 -7.96
N ASP A 83 4.18 14.00 -7.36
CA ASP A 83 5.39 14.81 -7.54
C ASP A 83 5.71 14.92 -9.03
N LYS A 84 5.91 16.16 -9.52
CA LYS A 84 6.01 16.44 -10.95
C LYS A 84 7.17 15.69 -11.59
N ASN A 85 8.34 15.71 -10.93
CA ASN A 85 9.55 15.07 -11.46
C ASN A 85 9.37 13.56 -11.48
N LEU A 86 8.83 12.97 -10.41
CA LEU A 86 8.57 11.55 -10.33
C LEU A 86 7.57 11.09 -11.41
N VAL A 87 6.47 11.82 -11.60
CA VAL A 87 5.44 11.48 -12.60
C VAL A 87 5.99 11.58 -14.03
N GLU A 88 6.79 12.60 -14.33
CA GLU A 88 7.44 12.74 -15.64
C GLU A 88 8.42 11.60 -15.92
N LEU A 89 9.24 11.23 -14.94
CA LEU A 89 10.14 10.07 -15.06
C LEU A 89 9.36 8.77 -15.23
N ALA A 90 8.29 8.57 -14.46
CA ALA A 90 7.45 7.38 -14.58
C ALA A 90 6.85 7.27 -16.00
N LYS A 91 6.26 8.34 -16.53
CA LYS A 91 5.73 8.37 -17.91
C LYS A 91 6.79 8.07 -18.97
N LYS A 92 8.05 8.44 -18.72
CA LYS A 92 9.17 8.17 -19.62
C LYS A 92 9.67 6.72 -19.53
N TYR A 93 9.64 6.12 -18.35
CA TYR A 93 10.28 4.83 -18.09
C TYR A 93 9.33 3.64 -18.19
N PHE A 94 8.04 3.81 -17.90
CA PHE A 94 7.06 2.76 -18.09
C PHE A 94 6.76 2.56 -19.58
N LYS A 95 6.67 1.29 -19.99
CA LYS A 95 6.35 0.87 -21.36
C LYS A 95 4.85 0.98 -21.68
N LYS A 96 4.02 1.10 -20.65
CA LYS A 96 2.55 1.24 -20.72
C LYS A 96 2.10 2.54 -20.09
N ASP A 97 0.88 2.94 -20.38
CA ASP A 97 0.28 4.10 -19.72
C ASP A 97 0.07 3.83 -18.23
N LEU A 98 0.28 4.86 -17.40
CA LEU A 98 0.17 4.74 -15.94
C LEU A 98 -1.27 4.46 -15.46
N SER A 99 -2.29 4.65 -16.30
CA SER A 99 -3.68 4.29 -16.01
C SER A 99 -3.98 2.79 -16.23
N GLU A 100 -3.09 2.06 -16.90
CA GLU A 100 -3.25 0.62 -17.13
C GLU A 100 -2.80 -0.21 -15.92
N ARG A 101 -3.08 -1.52 -15.99
CA ARG A 101 -2.50 -2.49 -15.06
C ARG A 101 -1.02 -2.68 -15.40
N LEU A 102 -0.14 -2.35 -14.44
CA LEU A 102 1.31 -2.44 -14.61
C LEU A 102 1.87 -3.71 -13.96
N MET A 103 2.83 -4.35 -14.63
CA MET A 103 3.60 -5.49 -14.16
C MET A 103 5.06 -5.12 -14.09
N LEU A 104 5.63 -4.95 -12.89
CA LEU A 104 6.91 -4.26 -12.75
C LEU A 104 8.10 -5.02 -13.35
N TYR A 105 8.06 -6.35 -13.42
CA TYR A 105 9.08 -7.13 -14.13
C TYR A 105 9.04 -7.01 -15.66
N GLN A 106 7.94 -6.51 -16.24
CA GLN A 106 7.73 -6.48 -17.69
C GLN A 106 7.68 -5.05 -18.22
N ASP A 107 6.96 -4.19 -17.52
CA ASP A 107 6.56 -2.87 -18.00
C ASP A 107 7.59 -1.77 -17.65
N ILE A 108 8.65 -2.08 -16.92
CA ILE A 108 9.78 -1.19 -16.63
C ILE A 108 11.06 -2.01 -16.46
N ASP A 109 12.20 -1.44 -16.85
CA ASP A 109 13.51 -2.09 -16.66
C ASP A 109 14.08 -1.76 -15.28
N GLN A 110 14.79 -2.71 -14.66
CA GLN A 110 15.28 -2.59 -13.27
C GLN A 110 16.06 -1.30 -13.00
N GLN A 111 16.93 -0.88 -13.93
CA GLN A 111 17.73 0.35 -13.76
C GLN A 111 16.87 1.61 -13.74
N ASN A 112 15.75 1.61 -14.47
CA ASN A 112 14.83 2.74 -14.47
C ASN A 112 13.92 2.70 -13.24
N LEU A 113 13.52 1.51 -12.79
CA LEU A 113 12.77 1.33 -11.56
C LEU A 113 13.54 1.83 -10.33
N GLU A 114 14.85 1.52 -10.23
CA GLU A 114 15.70 2.03 -9.15
C GLU A 114 15.75 3.57 -9.13
N LYS A 115 15.88 4.20 -10.30
CA LYS A 115 15.84 5.67 -10.40
C LYS A 115 14.51 6.26 -9.92
N LEU A 116 13.41 5.55 -10.13
CA LEU A 116 12.11 5.97 -9.60
C LEU A 116 12.08 5.87 -8.07
N TYR A 117 12.62 4.81 -7.47
CA TYR A 117 12.74 4.72 -6.02
C TYR A 117 13.61 5.84 -5.45
N GLU A 118 14.81 6.06 -6.00
CA GLU A 118 15.71 7.14 -5.58
C GLU A 118 15.06 8.53 -5.67
N THR A 119 14.23 8.75 -6.70
CA THR A 119 13.47 9.99 -6.86
C THR A 119 12.35 10.08 -5.82
N CYS A 120 11.64 8.97 -5.60
CA CYS A 120 10.53 8.92 -4.65
C CYS A 120 10.98 9.14 -3.20
N ARG A 121 12.12 8.58 -2.78
CA ARG A 121 12.72 8.76 -1.44
C ARG A 121 13.02 10.24 -1.11
N LYS A 122 13.27 11.07 -2.13
CA LYS A 122 13.58 12.51 -1.97
C LYS A 122 12.33 13.38 -1.79
N ILE A 123 11.13 12.83 -1.96
CA ILE A 123 9.89 13.60 -1.83
C ILE A 123 9.64 13.90 -0.37
N THR A 124 9.66 15.19 -0.02
CA THR A 124 9.21 15.67 1.28
C THR A 124 7.76 16.13 1.17
N ALA A 125 6.84 15.39 1.78
CA ALA A 125 5.43 15.75 1.82
C ALA A 125 4.86 15.48 3.22
N ASN A 126 3.89 16.29 3.62
CA ASN A 126 3.18 16.10 4.89
C ASN A 126 2.06 15.07 4.71
N TYR A 127 2.43 13.78 4.72
CA TYR A 127 1.50 12.66 4.69
C TYR A 127 1.89 11.62 5.73
N LYS A 128 0.92 10.79 6.09
CA LYS A 128 1.07 9.64 6.99
C LYS A 128 0.58 8.38 6.31
N ILE A 129 1.28 7.28 6.58
CA ILE A 129 0.80 5.95 6.26
C ILE A 129 0.62 5.08 7.50
N VAL A 130 -0.39 4.20 7.47
CA VAL A 130 -0.57 3.15 8.49
C VAL A 130 -0.58 1.81 7.78
N VAL A 131 0.38 0.95 8.12
CA VAL A 131 0.64 -0.33 7.47
C VAL A 131 0.15 -1.45 8.38
N SER A 132 -0.92 -2.13 8.00
CA SER A 132 -1.44 -3.30 8.69
C SER A 132 -0.98 -4.57 7.99
N VAL A 133 -0.12 -5.33 8.64
CA VAL A 133 0.40 -6.60 8.13
C VAL A 133 -0.28 -7.75 8.86
N LEU A 134 -1.06 -8.57 8.13
CA LEU A 134 -1.68 -9.77 8.66
C LEU A 134 -0.67 -10.92 8.72
N ASP A 135 -1.05 -11.96 9.46
CA ASP A 135 -0.22 -13.16 9.56
C ASP A 135 -0.07 -13.81 8.18
N ASP A 136 1.09 -14.43 7.94
CA ASP A 136 1.48 -15.06 6.66
C ASP A 136 1.58 -14.13 5.44
N SER A 137 1.57 -12.80 5.61
CA SER A 137 1.90 -11.88 4.51
C SER A 137 3.36 -11.99 4.09
N SER A 138 3.65 -11.83 2.79
CA SER A 138 5.04 -11.70 2.32
C SER A 138 5.72 -10.39 2.74
N ILE A 139 4.96 -9.40 3.23
CA ILE A 139 5.49 -8.14 3.78
C ILE A 139 6.10 -8.40 5.16
N ASN A 140 7.36 -8.82 5.18
CA ASN A 140 8.12 -9.07 6.39
C ASN A 140 8.97 -7.86 6.82
N LYS A 141 9.74 -8.01 7.92
CA LYS A 141 10.61 -6.95 8.45
C LYS A 141 11.62 -6.44 7.43
N GLU A 142 12.18 -7.30 6.58
CA GLU A 142 13.16 -6.90 5.57
C GLU A 142 12.52 -6.03 4.49
N ARG A 143 11.31 -6.39 4.03
CA ARG A 143 10.57 -5.60 3.04
C ARG A 143 10.15 -4.23 3.56
N LEU A 144 9.96 -4.09 4.88
CA LEU A 144 9.59 -2.82 5.51
C LEU A 144 10.78 -1.89 5.78
N LYS A 145 12.04 -2.34 5.65
CA LYS A 145 13.22 -1.52 5.96
C LYS A 145 13.33 -0.28 5.06
N CYS A 146 12.80 -0.31 3.84
CA CYS A 146 12.80 0.85 2.96
C CYS A 146 12.10 2.07 3.60
N LEU A 147 11.21 1.88 4.59
CA LEU A 147 10.58 2.98 5.33
C LEU A 147 11.58 3.93 5.99
N TYR A 148 12.78 3.45 6.36
CA TYR A 148 13.81 4.31 6.95
C TYR A 148 14.32 5.39 5.98
N ASP A 149 14.14 5.18 4.68
CA ASP A 149 14.64 6.07 3.62
C ASP A 149 13.60 7.10 3.16
N TYR A 150 12.41 7.12 3.75
CA TYR A 150 11.34 8.04 3.39
C TYR A 150 10.97 8.97 4.55
N SER A 151 10.65 10.22 4.24
CA SER A 151 10.46 11.28 5.24
C SER A 151 9.05 11.36 5.84
N MET A 152 8.13 10.47 5.47
CA MET A 152 6.73 10.54 5.90
C MET A 152 6.53 9.96 7.30
N ASP A 153 5.45 10.38 7.95
CA ASP A 153 4.99 9.72 9.16
C ASP A 153 4.53 8.29 8.82
N CYS A 154 4.91 7.30 9.62
CA CYS A 154 4.44 5.93 9.42
C CYS A 154 4.19 5.20 10.75
N GLU A 155 3.18 4.32 10.73
CA GLU A 155 2.94 3.33 11.77
C GLU A 155 2.86 1.95 11.13
N VAL A 156 3.51 0.97 11.75
CA VAL A 156 3.46 -0.44 11.33
C VAL A 156 2.74 -1.25 12.39
N LEU A 157 1.57 -1.75 12.03
CA LEU A 157 0.71 -2.59 12.86
C LEU A 157 0.93 -4.05 12.49
N LYS A 158 1.09 -4.88 13.52
CA LYS A 158 1.26 -6.33 13.39
C LYS A 158 0.21 -7.05 14.21
N THR A 159 -0.18 -8.21 13.73
CA THR A 159 -1.07 -9.10 14.47
C THR A 159 -0.43 -9.55 15.78
N ILE A 160 -1.09 -9.24 16.90
CA ILE A 160 -0.71 -9.74 18.24
C ILE A 160 -1.59 -10.89 18.72
N TYR A 161 -2.75 -11.09 18.07
CA TYR A 161 -3.75 -12.06 18.45
C TYR A 161 -4.56 -12.52 17.23
N ILE A 162 -4.78 -13.82 17.13
CA ILE A 162 -5.56 -14.49 16.08
C ILE A 162 -6.54 -15.45 16.76
N ARG A 163 -7.78 -15.44 16.27
CA ARG A 163 -8.77 -16.50 16.52
C ARG A 163 -9.44 -16.82 15.18
N GLU A 164 -9.17 -17.99 14.64
CA GLU A 164 -9.67 -18.38 13.32
C GLU A 164 -10.15 -19.82 13.29
N PHE A 165 -11.00 -20.15 12.34
CA PHE A 165 -11.47 -21.52 12.14
C PHE A 165 -10.53 -22.27 11.20
N SER A 166 -10.00 -23.40 11.67
CA SER A 166 -9.18 -24.30 10.86
C SER A 166 -10.05 -25.37 10.22
N ALA A 167 -10.14 -25.35 8.89
CA ALA A 167 -10.85 -26.38 8.13
C ALA A 167 -10.20 -27.76 8.28
N TRP A 168 -8.91 -27.82 8.64
CA TRP A 168 -8.16 -29.05 8.84
C TRP A 168 -8.51 -29.74 10.16
N THR A 169 -8.64 -28.97 11.24
CA THR A 169 -8.95 -29.51 12.58
C THR A 169 -10.43 -29.46 12.92
N GLY A 170 -11.22 -28.72 12.15
CA GLY A 170 -12.65 -28.51 12.40
C GLY A 170 -12.93 -27.69 13.65
N ARG A 171 -11.96 -26.92 14.13
CA ARG A 171 -12.02 -26.18 15.40
C ARG A 171 -11.48 -24.76 15.25
N GLN A 172 -11.81 -23.91 16.21
CA GLN A 172 -11.15 -22.61 16.34
C GLN A 172 -9.75 -22.78 16.94
N GLU A 173 -8.77 -22.18 16.29
CA GLU A 173 -7.38 -22.12 16.73
C GLU A 173 -7.09 -20.68 17.18
N ILE A 174 -6.36 -20.54 18.29
CA ILE A 174 -6.02 -19.25 18.91
C ILE A 174 -4.50 -19.13 18.97
N ARG A 175 -3.96 -17.99 18.54
CA ARG A 175 -2.54 -17.64 18.60
C ARG A 175 -2.38 -16.23 19.18
N GLY A 176 -1.39 -16.01 20.04
CA GLY A 176 -1.12 -14.70 20.65
C GLY A 176 -2.00 -14.36 21.88
N SER A 177 -1.95 -13.12 22.34
CA SER A 177 -2.67 -12.63 23.53
C SER A 177 -3.06 -11.15 23.38
N LEU A 178 -4.13 -10.74 24.06
CA LEU A 178 -4.55 -9.34 24.20
C LEU A 178 -4.15 -8.72 25.54
N GLU A 179 -3.56 -9.52 26.44
CA GLU A 179 -2.99 -9.02 27.68
C GLU A 179 -1.66 -8.31 27.38
N GLU A 180 -1.40 -7.20 28.07
CA GLU A 180 -0.14 -6.46 27.93
C GLU A 180 1.02 -7.34 28.44
N ASN A 181 2.10 -7.42 27.65
CA ASN A 181 3.37 -8.01 28.08
C ASN A 181 4.22 -7.00 28.85
#